data_AF-A0A7J3MNG2-F1
#
_entry.id   AF-A0A7J3MNG2-F1
#
_cell.length_a   1.000
_cell.length_b   1.000
_cell.length_c   1.000
_cell.angle_alpha   90.00
_cell.angle_beta   90.00
_cell.angle_gamma   90.00
#
_symmetry.space_group_name_H-M   'P 1'
#
loop_
_entity.id
_entity.type
_entity.pdbx_description
1 polymer ?
#
loop_
_entity_poly.entity_id
_entity_poly.type
_entity_poly.pdbx_seq_one_letter_code
_entity_poly.pdbx_strand_id
1 'polypeptide(L)'
;MSRVSLAWLFPASRRIDEFTNRELKKFYEEAFRKGVISREEAMAELKKALRHKTDFVTALKISIPVNWRSSISYKFWKKKGEKPGLSTIIETLRDRRMYELAATFAIALKSGDIRDEAFDEKDFVKPEEYDFKIRTADNLEKLVNERAEKIHRKGFAERYFKGREEVFNYELKDLKYSELFRRGEYDKILSLYEDLKETWHGKTAGIGERVVSLTLFESGLLDEEPEACEAIIRYQWAITNIWMWSDEIKDLASNLREGSINILLVECLRRGLEKTNVDSVFSFISRNPRVLDEPVQEYVELTKKIEEKLKTYPWINFKDYVEGAGIVFSKLEERKRKLLKTVKS
;
A
#
# COMPACT_ATOMS: atom_id res chain seq x y z
N MET A 1 -18.72 -20.45 15.37
CA MET A 1 -19.32 -20.04 14.08
C MET A 1 -18.52 -18.88 13.46
N SER A 2 -17.30 -19.15 12.98
CA SER A 2 -16.25 -18.16 12.68
C SER A 2 -15.80 -18.15 11.21
N ARG A 3 -16.69 -18.45 10.25
CA ARG A 3 -16.30 -18.68 8.83
C ARG A 3 -17.02 -17.80 7.80
N VAL A 4 -17.62 -16.68 8.19
CA VAL A 4 -18.42 -15.85 7.26
C VAL A 4 -17.93 -14.38 7.16
N SER A 5 -16.92 -13.95 7.93
CA SER A 5 -16.42 -12.55 7.90
C SER A 5 -15.50 -12.21 6.72
N LEU A 6 -15.11 -13.20 5.90
CA LEU A 6 -14.19 -13.02 4.75
C LEU A 6 -14.77 -13.55 3.42
N ALA A 7 -16.02 -14.02 3.39
CA ALA A 7 -16.61 -14.78 2.28
C ALA A 7 -16.75 -14.03 0.94
N TRP A 8 -16.48 -12.74 0.92
CA TRP A 8 -16.66 -11.82 -0.21
C TRP A 8 -15.31 -11.20 -0.65
N LEU A 9 -14.27 -11.31 0.18
CA LEU A 9 -12.87 -11.30 -0.28
C LEU A 9 -12.57 -12.55 -1.08
N PHE A 10 -13.16 -13.71 -0.78
CA PHE A 10 -12.84 -14.93 -1.54
C PHE A 10 -13.09 -14.81 -3.05
N PRO A 11 -14.20 -14.25 -3.57
CA PRO A 11 -14.41 -14.11 -5.01
C PRO A 11 -13.66 -12.94 -5.64
N ALA A 12 -13.58 -11.76 -5.00
CA ALA A 12 -12.88 -10.61 -5.57
C ALA A 12 -11.36 -10.72 -5.42
N SER A 13 -10.85 -11.18 -4.27
CA SER A 13 -9.41 -11.46 -4.12
C SER A 13 -8.98 -12.77 -4.81
N ARG A 14 -9.82 -13.83 -4.92
CA ARG A 14 -9.50 -14.94 -5.87
C ARG A 14 -9.59 -14.47 -7.29
N ARG A 15 -10.54 -13.64 -7.71
CA ARG A 15 -10.63 -13.19 -9.11
C ARG A 15 -9.59 -12.15 -9.44
N ILE A 16 -9.17 -11.29 -8.52
CA ILE A 16 -8.00 -10.40 -8.67
C ILE A 16 -6.76 -11.28 -8.72
N ASP A 17 -6.57 -12.20 -7.79
CA ASP A 17 -5.43 -13.12 -7.83
C ASP A 17 -5.48 -13.97 -9.12
N GLU A 18 -6.63 -14.52 -9.55
CA GLU A 18 -6.80 -15.31 -10.77
C GLU A 18 -6.66 -14.47 -12.05
N PHE A 19 -7.14 -13.22 -12.05
CA PHE A 19 -6.99 -12.25 -13.15
C PHE A 19 -5.55 -11.79 -13.25
N THR A 20 -4.96 -11.28 -12.17
CA THR A 20 -3.55 -10.93 -12.09
C THR A 20 -2.68 -12.12 -12.48
N ASN A 21 -2.94 -13.32 -11.96
CA ASN A 21 -2.21 -14.53 -12.35
C ASN A 21 -2.40 -14.87 -13.84
N ARG A 22 -3.61 -14.71 -14.39
CA ARG A 22 -3.91 -15.00 -15.80
C ARG A 22 -3.28 -13.98 -16.73
N GLU A 23 -3.39 -12.69 -16.42
CA GLU A 23 -2.82 -11.62 -17.24
C GLU A 23 -1.28 -11.61 -17.12
N LEU A 24 -0.70 -11.86 -15.94
CA LEU A 24 0.75 -12.09 -15.78
C LEU A 24 1.20 -13.31 -16.60
N LYS A 25 0.47 -14.42 -16.53
CA LYS A 25 0.77 -15.62 -17.33
C LYS A 25 0.75 -15.31 -18.83
N LYS A 26 -0.34 -14.72 -19.31
CA LYS A 26 -0.46 -14.31 -20.72
C LYS A 26 0.68 -13.38 -21.13
N PHE A 27 1.02 -12.43 -20.28
CA PHE A 27 2.08 -11.47 -20.53
C PHE A 27 3.45 -12.14 -20.71
N TYR A 28 3.87 -12.99 -19.76
CA TYR A 28 5.16 -13.70 -19.87
C TYR A 28 5.14 -14.78 -20.97
N GLU A 29 4.00 -15.43 -21.21
CA GLU A 29 3.82 -16.36 -22.33
C GLU A 29 3.95 -15.67 -23.69
N GLU A 30 3.43 -14.44 -23.80
CA GLU A 30 3.53 -13.63 -25.01
C GLU A 30 4.95 -13.09 -25.21
N ALA A 31 5.64 -12.69 -24.14
CA ALA A 31 7.05 -12.29 -24.17
C ALA A 31 7.96 -13.44 -24.64
N PHE A 32 7.74 -14.66 -24.15
CA PHE A 32 8.41 -15.86 -24.65
C PHE A 32 8.08 -16.12 -26.12
N ARG A 33 6.80 -16.06 -26.50
CA ARG A 33 6.36 -16.28 -27.90
C ARG A 33 6.99 -15.31 -28.88
N LYS A 34 7.24 -14.07 -28.46
CA LYS A 34 7.90 -13.04 -29.26
C LYS A 34 9.43 -13.17 -29.25
N GLY A 35 9.99 -14.17 -28.58
CA GLY A 35 11.43 -14.43 -28.50
C GLY A 35 12.18 -13.39 -27.67
N VAL A 36 11.49 -12.64 -26.81
CA VAL A 36 12.07 -11.53 -26.05
C VAL A 36 12.82 -12.01 -24.81
N ILE A 37 12.35 -13.12 -24.24
CA ILE A 37 12.97 -13.80 -23.10
C ILE A 37 12.95 -15.30 -23.35
N SER A 38 13.93 -16.02 -22.81
CA SER A 38 13.93 -17.47 -22.84
C SER A 38 12.75 -18.03 -22.04
N ARG A 39 12.39 -19.29 -22.33
CA ARG A 39 11.31 -19.97 -21.60
C ARG A 39 11.62 -20.11 -20.11
N GLU A 40 12.89 -20.33 -19.77
CA GLU A 40 13.36 -20.44 -18.39
C GLU A 40 13.25 -19.10 -17.66
N GLU A 41 13.65 -17.99 -18.29
CA GLU A 41 13.51 -16.64 -17.74
C GLU A 41 12.04 -16.26 -17.56
N ALA A 42 11.17 -16.50 -18.55
CA ALA A 42 9.73 -16.26 -18.45
C ALA A 42 9.09 -16.99 -17.27
N MET A 43 9.52 -18.25 -17.03
CA MET A 43 9.02 -19.04 -15.90
C MET A 43 9.57 -18.55 -14.55
N ALA A 44 10.84 -18.14 -14.49
CA ALA A 44 11.45 -17.60 -13.28
C ALA A 44 10.80 -16.26 -12.87
N GLU A 45 10.65 -15.35 -13.83
CA GLU A 45 10.03 -14.04 -13.64
C GLU A 45 8.55 -14.16 -13.29
N LEU A 46 7.80 -15.03 -13.97
CA LEU A 46 6.42 -15.33 -13.59
C LEU A 46 6.35 -15.87 -12.16
N LYS A 47 7.27 -16.75 -11.75
CA LYS A 47 7.31 -17.31 -10.39
C LYS A 47 7.67 -16.26 -9.34
N LYS A 48 8.57 -15.32 -9.64
CA LYS A 48 8.92 -14.17 -8.81
C LYS A 48 7.70 -13.24 -8.68
N ALA A 49 7.11 -12.84 -9.80
CA ALA A 49 5.93 -11.99 -9.87
C ALA A 49 4.71 -12.57 -9.13
N LEU A 50 4.51 -13.89 -9.16
CA LEU A 50 3.43 -14.57 -8.44
C LEU A 50 3.72 -14.78 -6.94
N ARG A 51 5.00 -14.77 -6.53
CA ARG A 51 5.43 -14.89 -5.12
C ARG A 51 5.41 -13.55 -4.38
N HIS A 52 5.63 -12.44 -5.07
CA HIS A 52 5.49 -11.09 -4.54
C HIS A 52 4.00 -10.76 -4.30
N LYS A 53 3.39 -11.40 -3.32
CA LYS A 53 2.29 -10.77 -2.58
C LYS A 53 2.97 -9.89 -1.55
N THR A 54 3.26 -8.65 -1.92
CA THR A 54 3.86 -7.69 -0.99
C THR A 54 2.98 -7.59 0.25
N ASP A 55 3.64 -7.43 1.40
CA ASP A 55 3.03 -7.05 2.67
C ASP A 55 2.05 -5.86 2.48
N PHE A 56 2.32 -5.00 1.49
CA PHE A 56 1.46 -3.93 0.99
C PHE A 56 0.12 -4.37 0.37
N VAL A 57 0.09 -5.38 -0.53
CA VAL A 57 -1.18 -5.92 -1.06
C VAL A 57 -2.00 -6.53 0.08
N THR A 58 -1.34 -7.11 1.08
CA THR A 58 -2.00 -7.59 2.29
C THR A 58 -2.53 -6.43 3.12
N ALA A 59 -1.73 -5.38 3.34
CA ALA A 59 -2.15 -4.16 4.03
C ALA A 59 -3.35 -3.50 3.33
N LEU A 60 -3.31 -3.30 2.01
CA LEU A 60 -4.41 -2.81 1.17
C LEU A 60 -5.65 -3.72 1.25
N LYS A 61 -5.49 -5.05 1.15
CA LYS A 61 -6.63 -6.00 1.27
C LYS A 61 -7.29 -5.94 2.65
N ILE A 62 -6.53 -5.61 3.70
CA ILE A 62 -7.01 -5.44 5.08
C ILE A 62 -7.65 -4.05 5.30
N SER A 63 -7.33 -3.11 4.42
CA SER A 63 -7.53 -1.67 4.53
C SER A 63 -8.66 -1.10 3.65
N ILE A 64 -8.83 -1.62 2.44
CA ILE A 64 -9.84 -1.17 1.46
C ILE A 64 -11.22 -1.05 2.11
N PRO A 65 -11.99 0.01 1.80
CA PRO A 65 -13.20 0.37 2.50
C PRO A 65 -14.15 -0.80 2.66
N VAL A 66 -14.34 -1.12 3.92
CA VAL A 66 -15.26 -2.08 4.52
C VAL A 66 -16.73 -1.73 4.28
N ASN A 67 -17.02 -0.63 3.60
CA ASN A 67 -18.35 -0.18 3.19
C ASN A 67 -19.11 -1.22 2.35
N TRP A 68 -18.37 -2.18 1.80
CA TRP A 68 -18.87 -3.13 0.81
C TRP A 68 -19.11 -4.53 1.39
N ARG A 69 -18.83 -4.74 2.70
CA ARG A 69 -18.90 -6.09 3.30
C ARG A 69 -20.33 -6.55 3.43
N SER A 70 -20.66 -7.72 2.86
CA SER A 70 -21.92 -8.40 3.11
C SER A 70 -21.95 -8.97 4.53
N SER A 71 -22.03 -8.11 5.55
CA SER A 71 -22.31 -8.61 6.89
C SER A 71 -23.75 -9.07 6.94
N ILE A 72 -23.92 -10.25 7.51
CA ILE A 72 -25.19 -10.85 7.94
C ILE A 72 -26.07 -9.84 8.72
N SER A 73 -25.50 -8.74 9.23
CA SER A 73 -26.19 -7.56 9.77
C SER A 73 -27.20 -6.91 8.80
N TYR A 74 -26.97 -6.95 7.49
CA TYR A 74 -27.91 -6.44 6.47
C TYR A 74 -29.17 -7.29 6.34
N LYS A 75 -29.10 -8.60 6.63
CA LYS A 75 -30.27 -9.48 6.71
C LYS A 75 -31.17 -9.15 7.90
N PHE A 76 -30.59 -8.63 8.98
CA PHE A 76 -31.34 -8.19 10.17
C PHE A 76 -31.89 -6.76 10.03
N TRP A 77 -31.26 -5.89 9.23
CA TRP A 77 -31.78 -4.56 8.91
C TRP A 77 -32.99 -4.57 7.97
N LYS A 78 -33.13 -5.63 7.15
CA LYS A 78 -34.30 -5.87 6.28
C LYS A 78 -35.65 -5.90 7.02
N LYS A 79 -35.66 -6.01 8.35
CA LYS A 79 -36.88 -5.92 9.16
C LYS A 79 -37.36 -4.47 9.41
N LYS A 80 -36.59 -3.43 9.08
CA LYS A 80 -36.97 -2.03 9.29
C LYS A 80 -36.56 -1.12 8.12
N GLY A 81 -37.37 -1.13 7.06
CA GLY A 81 -37.48 -0.02 6.11
C GLY A 81 -36.35 0.13 5.09
N GLU A 82 -36.73 0.16 3.82
CA GLU A 82 -35.83 0.39 2.67
C GLU A 82 -35.18 1.77 2.76
N LYS A 83 -33.84 1.83 2.66
CA LYS A 83 -33.08 3.06 2.45
C LYS A 83 -32.16 2.94 1.22
N PRO A 84 -31.97 4.02 0.45
CA PRO A 84 -31.33 4.04 -0.88
C PRO A 84 -29.86 3.59 -0.94
N GLY A 85 -29.07 3.68 0.15
CA GLY A 85 -27.65 3.29 0.10
C GLY A 85 -27.38 1.79 -0.13
N LEU A 86 -28.35 0.90 0.14
CA LEU A 86 -28.18 -0.55 0.03
C LEU A 86 -28.36 -1.07 -1.41
N SER A 87 -29.28 -0.49 -2.19
CA SER A 87 -29.42 -0.82 -3.62
C SER A 87 -28.15 -0.45 -4.37
N THR A 88 -27.58 0.73 -4.09
CA THR A 88 -26.33 1.21 -4.67
C THR A 88 -25.17 0.25 -4.38
N ILE A 89 -25.01 -0.23 -3.14
CA ILE A 89 -23.93 -1.17 -2.80
C ILE A 89 -24.08 -2.52 -3.51
N ILE A 90 -25.29 -3.06 -3.63
CA ILE A 90 -25.52 -4.36 -4.30
C ILE A 90 -25.38 -4.23 -5.82
N GLU A 91 -25.84 -3.11 -6.40
CA GLU A 91 -25.69 -2.80 -7.82
C GLU A 91 -24.22 -2.60 -8.18
N THR A 92 -23.46 -1.85 -7.39
CA THR A 92 -22.03 -1.61 -7.64
C THR A 92 -21.16 -2.87 -7.45
N LEU A 93 -21.49 -3.81 -6.54
CA LEU A 93 -20.82 -5.13 -6.47
C LEU A 93 -21.08 -6.02 -7.70
N ARG A 94 -22.19 -5.78 -8.39
CA ARG A 94 -22.56 -6.44 -9.66
C ARG A 94 -22.11 -5.64 -10.87
N ASP A 95 -21.64 -4.41 -10.66
CA ASP A 95 -21.22 -3.51 -11.72
C ASP A 95 -19.89 -3.98 -12.31
N ARG A 96 -19.91 -4.23 -13.62
CA ARG A 96 -18.74 -4.59 -14.40
C ARG A 96 -17.60 -3.57 -14.21
N ARG A 97 -17.90 -2.29 -14.01
CA ARG A 97 -16.92 -1.22 -13.80
C ARG A 97 -16.04 -1.45 -12.57
N MET A 98 -16.56 -2.05 -11.51
CA MET A 98 -15.76 -2.37 -10.32
C MET A 98 -14.76 -3.51 -10.55
N TYR A 99 -15.11 -4.48 -11.40
CA TYR A 99 -14.16 -5.50 -11.83
C TYR A 99 -13.08 -4.89 -12.72
N GLU A 100 -13.49 -3.99 -13.62
CA GLU A 100 -12.53 -3.28 -14.45
C GLU A 100 -11.63 -2.38 -13.59
N LEU A 101 -12.14 -1.78 -12.51
CA LEU A 101 -11.36 -0.95 -11.60
C LEU A 101 -10.29 -1.78 -10.88
N ALA A 102 -10.69 -2.94 -10.36
CA ALA A 102 -9.76 -3.85 -9.71
C ALA A 102 -8.65 -4.32 -10.66
N ALA A 103 -9.00 -4.61 -11.92
CA ALA A 103 -8.03 -4.95 -12.96
C ALA A 103 -7.10 -3.76 -13.29
N THR A 104 -7.63 -2.54 -13.38
CA THR A 104 -6.84 -1.32 -13.62
C THR A 104 -5.82 -1.11 -12.51
N PHE A 105 -6.20 -1.21 -11.23
CA PHE A 105 -5.25 -1.10 -10.12
C PHE A 105 -4.23 -2.22 -10.08
N ALA A 106 -4.62 -3.46 -10.39
CA ALA A 106 -3.68 -4.58 -10.42
C ALA A 106 -2.58 -4.37 -11.48
N ILE A 107 -2.96 -3.89 -12.66
CA ILE A 107 -2.00 -3.58 -13.73
C ILE A 107 -1.11 -2.41 -13.32
N ALA A 108 -1.68 -1.35 -12.73
CA ALA A 108 -0.93 -0.17 -12.26
C ALA A 108 0.11 -0.52 -11.18
N LEU A 109 -0.30 -1.30 -10.17
CA LEU A 109 0.61 -1.78 -9.13
C LEU A 109 1.74 -2.62 -9.74
N LYS A 110 1.41 -3.51 -10.67
CA LYS A 110 2.43 -4.35 -11.31
C LYS A 110 3.39 -3.55 -12.18
N SER A 111 2.88 -2.56 -12.92
CA SER A 111 3.70 -1.60 -13.67
C SER A 111 4.69 -0.91 -12.73
N GLY A 112 4.22 -0.46 -11.56
CA GLY A 112 5.06 0.09 -10.49
C GLY A 112 6.15 -0.87 -10.04
N ASP A 113 5.77 -2.07 -9.58
CA ASP A 113 6.72 -3.08 -9.07
C ASP A 113 7.83 -3.43 -10.08
N ILE A 114 7.48 -3.61 -11.36
CA ILE A 114 8.47 -3.95 -12.40
C ILE A 114 9.43 -2.78 -12.64
N ARG A 115 8.91 -1.54 -12.61
CA ARG A 115 9.72 -0.34 -12.81
C ARG A 115 10.67 -0.10 -11.63
N ASP A 116 10.17 -0.29 -10.41
CA ASP A 116 10.95 -0.18 -9.17
C ASP A 116 12.12 -1.19 -9.18
N GLU A 117 11.81 -2.46 -9.48
CA GLU A 117 12.82 -3.53 -9.61
C GLU A 117 13.85 -3.22 -10.70
N ALA A 118 13.43 -2.66 -11.84
CA ALA A 118 14.33 -2.26 -12.91
C ALA A 118 15.29 -1.13 -12.48
N PHE A 119 14.81 -0.18 -11.67
CA PHE A 119 15.65 0.89 -11.16
C PHE A 119 16.65 0.39 -10.11
N ASP A 120 16.21 -0.47 -9.19
CA ASP A 120 17.07 -1.08 -8.17
C ASP A 120 18.20 -1.92 -8.79
N GLU A 121 17.89 -2.65 -9.87
CA GLU A 121 18.81 -3.58 -10.50
C GLU A 121 19.64 -2.96 -11.64
N LYS A 122 19.42 -1.68 -12.00
CA LYS A 122 19.95 -1.03 -13.21
C LYS A 122 21.45 -1.24 -13.44
N ASP A 123 22.25 -1.19 -12.38
CA ASP A 123 23.71 -1.32 -12.45
C ASP A 123 24.21 -2.77 -12.26
N PHE A 124 23.29 -3.71 -12.04
CA PHE A 124 23.56 -5.13 -11.74
C PHE A 124 23.10 -6.09 -12.85
N VAL A 125 22.19 -5.65 -13.72
CA VAL A 125 21.69 -6.43 -14.86
C VAL A 125 22.25 -5.93 -16.18
N LYS A 126 22.09 -6.74 -17.24
CA LYS A 126 22.49 -6.32 -18.59
C LYS A 126 21.58 -5.19 -19.10
N PRO A 127 22.08 -4.27 -19.94
CA PRO A 127 21.26 -3.19 -20.51
C PRO A 127 19.99 -3.68 -21.20
N GLU A 128 20.05 -4.83 -21.89
CA GLU A 128 18.90 -5.38 -22.60
C GLU A 128 17.79 -5.87 -21.64
N GLU A 129 18.18 -6.36 -20.46
CA GLU A 129 17.26 -6.81 -19.42
C GLU A 129 16.57 -5.60 -18.77
N TYR A 130 17.33 -4.55 -18.44
CA TYR A 130 16.79 -3.29 -17.97
C TYR A 130 15.79 -2.70 -18.99
N ASP A 131 16.18 -2.57 -20.26
CA ASP A 131 15.33 -2.05 -21.33
C ASP A 131 14.07 -2.90 -21.55
N PHE A 132 14.15 -4.21 -21.33
CA PHE A 132 12.97 -5.08 -21.37
C PHE A 132 12.01 -4.82 -20.20
N LYS A 133 12.50 -4.67 -18.96
CA LYS A 133 11.66 -4.35 -17.80
C LYS A 133 11.00 -2.99 -17.95
N ILE A 134 11.73 -1.96 -18.43
CA ILE A 134 11.17 -0.63 -18.67
C ILE A 134 10.08 -0.66 -19.74
N ARG A 135 10.34 -1.26 -20.92
CA ARG A 135 9.30 -1.38 -21.97
C ARG A 135 8.07 -2.17 -21.50
N THR A 136 8.28 -3.18 -20.66
CA THR A 136 7.19 -3.93 -20.03
C THR A 136 6.33 -3.02 -19.17
N ALA A 137 6.94 -2.26 -18.25
CA ALA A 137 6.22 -1.32 -17.41
C ALA A 137 5.49 -0.26 -18.25
N ASP A 138 6.12 0.30 -19.29
CA ASP A 138 5.50 1.29 -20.18
C ASP A 138 4.26 0.73 -20.91
N ASN A 139 4.32 -0.51 -21.39
CA ASN A 139 3.16 -1.16 -22.03
C ASN A 139 2.00 -1.39 -21.04
N LEU A 140 2.30 -1.76 -19.79
CA LEU A 140 1.29 -1.91 -18.75
C LEU A 140 0.69 -0.55 -18.37
N GLU A 141 1.50 0.50 -18.26
CA GLU A 141 1.04 1.86 -17.99
C GLU A 141 0.13 2.37 -19.11
N LYS A 142 0.47 2.10 -20.38
CA LYS A 142 -0.41 2.43 -21.52
C LYS A 142 -1.78 1.75 -21.39
N LEU A 143 -1.80 0.47 -20.99
CA LEU A 143 -3.05 -0.25 -20.77
C LEU A 143 -3.85 0.36 -19.62
N VAL A 144 -3.20 0.80 -18.54
CA VAL A 144 -3.86 1.51 -17.45
C VAL A 144 -4.49 2.81 -17.94
N ASN A 145 -3.74 3.62 -18.71
CA ASN A 145 -4.22 4.90 -19.23
C ASN A 145 -5.46 4.71 -20.12
N GLU A 146 -5.41 3.73 -21.03
CA GLU A 146 -6.57 3.42 -21.88
C GLU A 146 -7.80 3.01 -21.07
N ARG A 147 -7.60 2.27 -19.98
CA ARG A 147 -8.71 1.84 -19.10
C ARG A 147 -9.25 3.02 -18.29
N ALA A 148 -8.36 3.85 -17.73
CA ALA A 148 -8.70 5.07 -16.98
C ALA A 148 -9.57 6.03 -17.80
N GLU A 149 -9.29 6.16 -19.10
CA GLU A 149 -10.01 7.08 -19.98
C GLU A 149 -11.30 6.48 -20.57
N LYS A 150 -11.29 5.19 -20.95
CA LYS A 150 -12.39 4.60 -21.74
C LYS A 150 -13.43 3.85 -20.90
N ILE A 151 -13.03 3.31 -19.76
CA ILE A 151 -13.87 2.39 -18.98
C ILE A 151 -14.45 3.07 -17.74
N HIS A 152 -13.64 3.93 -17.11
CA HIS A 152 -13.97 4.51 -15.81
C HIS A 152 -14.82 5.78 -15.92
N ARG A 153 -15.43 6.16 -14.79
CA ARG A 153 -16.31 7.34 -14.73
C ARG A 153 -15.57 8.60 -15.17
N LYS A 154 -16.27 9.53 -15.83
CA LYS A 154 -15.70 10.83 -16.23
C LYS A 154 -15.04 11.53 -15.03
N GLY A 155 -13.79 11.95 -15.20
CA GLY A 155 -12.96 12.55 -14.15
C GLY A 155 -12.06 11.56 -13.40
N PHE A 156 -12.21 10.25 -13.63
CA PHE A 156 -11.34 9.24 -13.01
C PHE A 156 -9.89 9.38 -13.48
N ALA A 157 -9.67 9.47 -14.81
CA ALA A 157 -8.35 9.57 -15.40
C ALA A 157 -7.54 10.75 -14.84
N GLU A 158 -8.15 11.93 -14.74
CA GLU A 158 -7.52 13.13 -14.16
C GLU A 158 -7.07 12.89 -12.71
N ARG A 159 -7.96 12.35 -11.87
CA ARG A 159 -7.65 12.04 -10.47
C ARG A 159 -6.57 10.97 -10.34
N TYR A 160 -6.63 9.94 -11.18
CA TYR A 160 -5.65 8.86 -11.19
C TYR A 160 -4.27 9.36 -11.61
N PHE A 161 -4.15 10.06 -12.74
CA PHE A 161 -2.86 10.55 -13.23
C PHE A 161 -2.22 11.56 -12.28
N LYS A 162 -3.00 12.49 -11.72
CA LYS A 162 -2.50 13.42 -10.70
C LYS A 162 -1.96 12.67 -9.47
N GLY A 163 -2.72 11.70 -8.96
CA GLY A 163 -2.27 10.88 -7.84
C GLY A 163 -1.02 10.05 -8.15
N ARG A 164 -0.91 9.53 -9.37
CA ARG A 164 0.25 8.76 -9.84
C ARG A 164 1.51 9.61 -9.91
N GLU A 165 1.39 10.83 -10.43
CA GLU A 165 2.49 11.81 -10.49
C GLU A 165 2.97 12.22 -9.10
N GLU A 166 2.05 12.50 -8.17
CA GLU A 166 2.38 12.84 -6.79
C GLU A 166 3.16 11.71 -6.10
N VAL A 167 2.68 10.46 -6.20
CA VAL A 167 3.37 9.28 -5.65
C VAL A 167 4.76 9.09 -6.26
N PHE A 168 4.87 9.22 -7.59
CA PHE A 168 6.16 9.09 -8.27
C PHE A 168 7.16 10.17 -7.82
N ASN A 169 6.71 11.40 -7.61
CA ASN A 169 7.56 12.47 -7.07
C ASN A 169 8.08 12.14 -5.67
N TYR A 170 7.31 11.46 -4.83
CA TYR A 170 7.78 10.98 -3.53
C TYR A 170 8.83 9.88 -3.67
N GLU A 171 8.67 8.95 -4.61
CA GLU A 171 9.71 7.94 -4.91
C GLU A 171 11.03 8.58 -5.35
N LEU A 172 10.98 9.57 -6.25
CA LEU A 172 12.17 10.31 -6.68
C LEU A 172 12.85 11.08 -5.54
N LYS A 173 12.08 11.66 -4.61
CA LYS A 173 12.64 12.32 -3.42
C LYS A 173 13.32 11.32 -2.49
N ASP A 174 12.71 10.17 -2.27
CA ASP A 174 13.26 9.12 -1.40
C ASP A 174 14.60 8.56 -1.91
N LEU A 175 14.74 8.39 -3.24
CA LEU A 175 16.01 8.03 -3.86
C LEU A 175 17.11 9.05 -3.52
N LYS A 176 16.81 10.35 -3.59
CA LYS A 176 17.75 11.41 -3.21
C LYS A 176 18.14 11.32 -1.73
N TYR A 177 17.18 11.06 -0.84
CA TYR A 177 17.49 10.91 0.58
C TYR A 177 18.34 9.66 0.86
N SER A 178 18.07 8.56 0.16
CA SER A 178 18.89 7.35 0.22
C SER A 178 20.33 7.60 -0.26
N GLU A 179 20.55 8.43 -1.28
CA GLU A 179 21.89 8.83 -1.69
C GLU A 179 22.60 9.69 -0.65
N LEU A 180 21.91 10.67 -0.03
CA LEU A 180 22.46 11.46 1.07
C LEU A 180 22.87 10.58 2.24
N PHE A 181 22.06 9.56 2.54
CA PHE A 181 22.32 8.61 3.62
C PHE A 181 23.56 7.78 3.33
N ARG A 182 23.71 7.24 2.11
CA ARG A 182 24.91 6.52 1.66
C ARG A 182 26.20 7.36 1.73
N ARG A 183 26.10 8.68 1.54
CA ARG A 183 27.24 9.61 1.66
C ARG A 183 27.54 10.02 3.10
N GLY A 184 26.72 9.65 4.07
CA GLY A 184 26.85 10.07 5.46
C GLY A 184 26.53 11.54 5.70
N GLU A 185 25.77 12.19 4.80
CA GLU A 185 25.34 13.60 4.92
C GLU A 185 24.18 13.75 5.94
N TYR A 186 24.34 13.25 7.17
CA TYR A 186 23.26 13.16 8.17
C TYR A 186 22.72 14.50 8.62
N ASP A 187 23.57 15.52 8.79
CA ASP A 187 23.12 16.88 9.17
C ASP A 187 22.16 17.46 8.14
N LYS A 188 22.41 17.19 6.86
CA LYS A 188 21.53 17.61 5.77
C LYS A 188 20.22 16.85 5.76
N ILE A 189 20.24 15.54 6.03
CA ILE A 189 19.02 14.75 6.21
C ILE A 189 18.18 15.31 7.35
N LEU A 190 18.80 15.63 8.49
CA LEU A 190 18.10 16.23 9.64
C LEU A 190 17.53 17.62 9.31
N SER A 191 18.23 18.43 8.52
CA SER A 191 17.70 19.73 8.07
C SER A 191 16.47 19.62 7.15
N LEU A 192 16.28 18.45 6.51
CA LEU A 192 15.19 18.15 5.58
C LEU A 192 14.12 17.24 6.23
N TYR A 193 14.12 17.11 7.56
CA TYR A 193 13.30 16.13 8.26
C TYR A 193 11.80 16.24 7.96
N GLU A 194 11.23 17.44 7.89
CA GLU A 194 9.80 17.61 7.60
C GLU A 194 9.45 17.16 6.18
N ASP A 195 10.26 17.53 5.19
CA ASP A 195 10.08 17.08 3.79
C ASP A 195 10.24 15.56 3.65
N LEU A 196 11.16 14.98 4.43
CA LEU A 196 11.40 13.54 4.47
C LEU A 196 10.21 12.82 5.12
N LYS A 197 9.68 13.35 6.22
CA LYS A 197 8.47 12.84 6.89
C LYS A 197 7.27 12.90 5.93
N GLU A 198 7.10 14.00 5.21
CA GLU A 198 6.07 14.13 4.17
C GLU A 198 6.25 13.09 3.06
N THR A 199 7.49 12.91 2.59
CA THR A 199 7.83 11.92 1.55
C THR A 199 7.53 10.50 2.02
N TRP A 200 7.88 10.18 3.26
CA TRP A 200 7.56 8.89 3.88
C TRP A 200 6.05 8.65 3.94
N HIS A 201 5.24 9.63 4.38
CA HIS A 201 3.78 9.51 4.31
C HIS A 201 3.27 9.33 2.87
N GLY A 202 3.83 10.11 1.95
CA GLY A 202 3.36 10.21 0.57
C GLY A 202 3.61 8.97 -0.26
N LYS A 203 4.60 8.13 0.08
CA LYS A 203 4.91 6.88 -0.62
C LYS A 203 3.76 5.87 -0.48
N THR A 204 3.76 5.07 0.58
CA THR A 204 2.84 3.92 0.65
C THR A 204 1.47 4.31 1.21
N ALA A 205 1.41 5.23 2.19
CA ALA A 205 0.13 5.73 2.68
C ALA A 205 -0.57 6.62 1.65
N GLY A 206 0.16 7.37 0.84
CA GLY A 206 -0.36 8.07 -0.33
C GLY A 206 -1.00 7.13 -1.36
N ILE A 207 -0.36 6.00 -1.71
CA ILE A 207 -1.00 5.01 -2.59
C ILE A 207 -2.29 4.46 -1.96
N GLY A 208 -2.26 4.12 -0.67
CA GLY A 208 -3.43 3.64 0.07
C GLY A 208 -4.61 4.63 0.02
N GLU A 209 -4.33 5.90 0.31
CA GLU A 209 -5.28 7.00 0.23
C GLU A 209 -5.89 7.13 -1.18
N ARG A 210 -5.03 7.13 -2.22
CA ARG A 210 -5.45 7.32 -3.62
C ARG A 210 -6.31 6.15 -4.12
N VAL A 211 -5.94 4.90 -3.83
CA VAL A 211 -6.75 3.72 -4.17
C VAL A 211 -8.14 3.82 -3.56
N VAL A 212 -8.22 4.19 -2.28
CA VAL A 212 -9.50 4.34 -1.58
C VAL A 212 -10.31 5.49 -2.14
N SER A 213 -9.71 6.66 -2.32
CA SER A 213 -10.39 7.82 -2.90
C SER A 213 -10.94 7.54 -4.30
N LEU A 214 -10.15 6.88 -5.17
CA LEU A 214 -10.57 6.54 -6.53
C LEU A 214 -11.67 5.48 -6.54
N THR A 215 -11.62 4.53 -5.60
CA THR A 215 -12.69 3.54 -5.43
C THR A 215 -14.01 4.20 -5.04
N LEU A 216 -13.97 5.11 -4.06
CA LEU A 216 -15.13 5.87 -3.62
C LEU A 216 -15.68 6.76 -4.74
N PHE A 217 -14.80 7.39 -5.52
CA PHE A 217 -15.17 8.22 -6.67
C PHE A 217 -15.85 7.40 -7.79
N GLU A 218 -15.25 6.27 -8.17
CA GLU A 218 -15.77 5.40 -9.23
C GLU A 218 -17.16 4.85 -8.86
N SER A 219 -17.39 4.57 -7.59
CA SER A 219 -18.68 4.11 -7.08
C SER A 219 -19.77 5.18 -7.00
N GLY A 220 -19.44 6.47 -7.17
CA GLY A 220 -20.38 7.58 -6.94
C GLY A 220 -20.42 8.08 -5.49
N LEU A 221 -20.00 7.26 -4.54
CA LEU A 221 -20.13 7.53 -3.11
C LEU A 221 -19.38 8.79 -2.65
N LEU A 222 -18.27 9.15 -3.31
CA LEU A 222 -17.53 10.37 -2.98
C LEU A 222 -18.37 11.64 -3.18
N ASP A 223 -19.29 11.63 -4.14
CA ASP A 223 -20.18 12.75 -4.40
C ASP A 223 -21.45 12.68 -3.52
N GLU A 224 -21.94 11.47 -3.26
CA GLU A 224 -23.17 11.23 -2.49
C GLU A 224 -22.99 11.45 -0.98
N GLU A 225 -21.86 11.02 -0.41
CA GLU A 225 -21.59 10.98 1.03
C GLU A 225 -20.16 11.50 1.35
N PRO A 226 -19.82 12.76 1.00
CA PRO A 226 -18.45 13.27 1.05
C PRO A 226 -17.83 13.23 2.46
N GLU A 227 -18.61 13.49 3.50
CA GLU A 227 -18.14 13.50 4.89
C GLU A 227 -17.79 12.09 5.42
N ALA A 228 -18.52 11.07 4.95
CA ALA A 228 -18.25 9.68 5.25
C ALA A 228 -17.01 9.21 4.48
N CYS A 229 -16.90 9.58 3.20
CA CYS A 229 -15.75 9.30 2.37
C CYS A 229 -14.46 9.93 2.93
N GLU A 230 -14.49 11.17 3.40
CA GLU A 230 -13.34 11.80 4.04
C GLU A 230 -12.90 11.01 5.29
N ALA A 231 -13.85 10.58 6.12
CA ALA A 231 -13.54 9.77 7.30
C ALA A 231 -12.87 8.43 6.90
N ILE A 232 -13.39 7.76 5.88
CA ILE A 232 -12.84 6.50 5.36
C ILE A 232 -11.42 6.70 4.81
N ILE A 233 -11.21 7.73 3.99
CA ILE A 233 -9.90 8.05 3.40
C ILE A 233 -8.88 8.34 4.50
N ARG A 234 -9.24 9.16 5.50
CA ARG A 234 -8.35 9.50 6.62
C ARG A 234 -8.07 8.30 7.51
N TYR A 235 -9.05 7.43 7.74
CA TYR A 235 -8.85 6.18 8.47
C TYR A 235 -7.81 5.33 7.75
N GLN A 236 -7.99 5.18 6.44
CA GLN A 236 -7.08 4.40 5.62
C GLN A 236 -5.65 4.94 5.69
N TRP A 237 -5.51 6.24 5.49
CA TRP A 237 -4.23 6.91 5.54
C TRP A 237 -3.52 6.69 6.89
N ALA A 238 -4.25 6.80 8.01
CA ALA A 238 -3.69 6.55 9.34
C ALA A 238 -3.21 5.09 9.50
N ILE A 239 -4.05 4.11 9.13
CA ILE A 239 -3.71 2.69 9.22
C ILE A 239 -2.49 2.35 8.37
N THR A 240 -2.38 2.89 7.15
CA THR A 240 -1.23 2.62 6.30
C THR A 240 0.05 3.21 6.88
N ASN A 241 0.03 4.41 7.47
CA ASN A 241 1.21 4.96 8.15
C ASN A 241 1.68 4.10 9.33
N ILE A 242 0.74 3.53 10.09
CA ILE A 242 1.06 2.60 11.20
C ILE A 242 1.71 1.32 10.65
N TRP A 243 1.20 0.81 9.52
CA TRP A 243 1.79 -0.34 8.84
C TRP A 243 3.20 -0.03 8.30
N MET A 244 3.40 1.13 7.66
CA MET A 244 4.71 1.55 7.18
C MET A 244 5.71 1.61 8.33
N TRP A 245 5.35 2.25 9.44
CA TRP A 245 6.22 2.33 10.62
C TRP A 245 6.59 0.93 11.14
N SER A 246 5.62 0.02 11.12
CA SER A 246 5.83 -1.38 11.44
C SER A 246 6.84 -2.06 10.48
N ASP A 247 6.81 -1.75 9.17
CA ASP A 247 7.77 -2.28 8.19
C ASP A 247 9.18 -1.69 8.43
N GLU A 248 9.30 -0.41 8.77
CA GLU A 248 10.58 0.23 9.10
C GLU A 248 11.30 -0.45 10.28
N ILE A 249 10.53 -0.94 11.27
CA ILE A 249 11.04 -1.74 12.39
C ILE A 249 11.53 -3.11 11.92
N LYS A 250 10.76 -3.76 11.03
CA LYS A 250 11.07 -5.10 10.49
C LYS A 250 12.35 -5.07 9.66
N ASP A 251 12.51 -4.06 8.82
CA ASP A 251 13.53 -3.98 7.79
C ASP A 251 14.78 -3.18 8.23
N LEU A 252 14.78 -2.65 9.46
CA LEU A 252 15.88 -1.87 10.03
C LEU A 252 17.26 -2.49 9.78
N ALA A 253 17.42 -3.79 10.04
CA ALA A 253 18.72 -4.46 9.91
C ALA A 253 19.18 -4.67 8.46
N SER A 254 18.25 -4.85 7.51
CA SER A 254 18.60 -4.89 6.07
C SER A 254 18.96 -3.50 5.58
N ASN A 255 18.14 -2.49 5.86
CA ASN A 255 18.39 -1.11 5.42
C ASN A 255 19.75 -0.60 5.92
N LEU A 256 20.11 -0.93 7.17
CA LEU A 256 21.43 -0.61 7.72
C LEU A 256 22.61 -1.27 6.99
N ARG A 257 22.43 -2.51 6.52
CA ARG A 257 23.48 -3.24 5.78
C ARG A 257 23.59 -2.76 4.33
N GLU A 258 22.47 -2.37 3.75
CA GLU A 258 22.35 -1.90 2.37
C GLU A 258 22.67 -0.40 2.25
N GLY A 259 22.74 0.32 3.37
CA GLY A 259 22.92 1.77 3.37
C GLY A 259 21.68 2.52 2.87
N SER A 260 20.51 1.91 2.98
CA SER A 260 19.23 2.49 2.57
C SER A 260 18.66 3.35 3.70
N ILE A 261 17.98 4.44 3.33
CA ILE A 261 17.33 5.26 4.34
C ILE A 261 16.20 4.48 5.02
N ASN A 262 15.97 4.79 6.29
CA ASN A 262 14.92 4.21 7.11
C ASN A 262 14.48 5.29 8.10
N ILE A 263 13.19 5.58 8.19
CA ILE A 263 12.71 6.73 8.97
C ILE A 263 13.00 6.56 10.47
N LEU A 264 13.02 5.31 10.97
CA LEU A 264 13.38 5.02 12.36
C LEU A 264 14.85 5.37 12.64
N LEU A 265 15.74 5.22 11.66
CA LEU A 265 17.13 5.70 11.79
C LEU A 265 17.19 7.22 11.87
N VAL A 266 16.42 7.91 11.03
CA VAL A 266 16.33 9.38 11.04
C VAL A 266 15.81 9.86 12.40
N GLU A 267 14.80 9.21 12.97
CA GLU A 267 14.33 9.49 14.34
C GLU A 267 15.41 9.26 15.40
N CYS A 268 16.22 8.20 15.27
CA CYS A 268 17.34 7.96 16.17
C CYS A 268 18.41 9.05 16.05
N LEU A 269 18.79 9.45 14.83
CA LEU A 269 19.73 10.54 14.56
C LEU A 269 19.25 11.85 15.19
N ARG A 270 17.97 12.19 15.00
CA ARG A 270 17.35 13.40 15.55
C ARG A 270 17.36 13.41 17.09
N ARG A 271 17.43 12.24 17.71
CA ARG A 271 17.53 12.04 19.17
C ARG A 271 18.96 11.85 19.67
N GLY A 272 19.96 12.10 18.83
CA GLY A 272 21.38 12.10 19.23
C GLY A 272 22.12 10.79 18.96
N LEU A 273 21.64 9.92 18.06
CA LEU A 273 22.48 8.84 17.54
C LEU A 273 23.64 9.42 16.73
N GLU A 274 24.87 9.05 17.06
CA GLU A 274 26.08 9.57 16.39
C GLU A 274 26.57 8.68 15.24
N LYS A 275 26.25 7.37 15.27
CA LYS A 275 26.74 6.37 14.32
C LYS A 275 25.63 5.45 13.87
N THR A 276 25.53 5.24 12.57
CA THR A 276 24.47 4.46 11.92
C THR A 276 24.86 3.01 11.63
N ASN A 277 25.89 2.44 12.25
CA ASN A 277 26.14 1.00 12.14
C ASN A 277 25.16 0.21 13.03
N VAL A 278 24.94 -1.06 12.70
CA VAL A 278 23.98 -1.97 13.37
C VAL A 278 24.12 -1.93 14.89
N ASP A 279 25.33 -2.13 15.42
CA ASP A 279 25.56 -2.21 16.86
C ASP A 279 25.23 -0.89 17.57
N SER A 280 25.60 0.24 16.97
CA SER A 280 25.35 1.58 17.52
C SER A 280 23.86 1.89 17.56
N VAL A 281 23.14 1.58 16.48
CA VAL A 281 21.68 1.76 16.39
C VAL A 281 20.96 0.87 17.39
N PHE A 282 21.34 -0.41 17.46
CA PHE A 282 20.69 -1.37 18.35
C PHE A 282 20.90 -1.00 19.82
N SER A 283 22.12 -0.62 20.19
CA SER A 283 22.45 -0.08 21.52
C SER A 283 21.63 1.17 21.84
N PHE A 284 21.48 2.09 20.88
CA PHE A 284 20.68 3.30 21.04
C PHE A 284 19.20 2.98 21.28
N ILE A 285 18.59 2.12 20.47
CA ILE A 285 17.19 1.69 20.61
C ILE A 285 16.98 0.97 21.96
N SER A 286 17.93 0.14 22.38
CA SER A 286 17.85 -0.56 23.67
C SER A 286 17.79 0.41 24.86
N ARG A 287 18.53 1.53 24.78
CA ARG A 287 18.52 2.61 25.79
C ARG A 287 17.33 3.56 25.64
N ASN A 288 16.79 3.71 24.43
CA ASN A 288 15.74 4.66 24.09
C ASN A 288 14.54 3.97 23.42
N PRO A 289 13.89 2.97 24.05
CA PRO A 289 12.86 2.16 23.39
C PRO A 289 11.66 2.97 22.88
N ARG A 290 11.39 4.14 23.47
CA ARG A 290 10.29 5.04 23.08
C ARG A 290 10.38 5.53 21.63
N VAL A 291 11.56 5.51 21.02
CA VAL A 291 11.73 5.87 19.60
C VAL A 291 10.90 4.96 18.68
N LEU A 292 10.53 3.76 19.13
CA LEU A 292 9.67 2.82 18.39
C LEU A 292 8.18 3.15 18.46
N ASP A 293 7.76 4.00 19.42
CA ASP A 293 6.36 4.25 19.74
C ASP A 293 5.92 5.68 19.42
N GLU A 294 6.74 6.67 19.80
CA GLU A 294 6.36 8.08 19.73
C GLU A 294 6.00 8.55 18.30
N PRO A 295 6.77 8.20 17.24
CA PRO A 295 6.46 8.65 15.89
C PRO A 295 5.14 8.10 15.32
N VAL A 296 4.67 6.95 15.81
CA VAL A 296 3.44 6.31 15.32
C VAL A 296 2.20 6.64 16.16
N GLN A 297 2.40 7.23 17.34
CA GLN A 297 1.33 7.48 18.31
C GLN A 297 0.22 8.38 17.74
N GLU A 298 0.57 9.42 16.98
CA GLU A 298 -0.41 10.33 16.39
C GLU A 298 -1.39 9.62 15.45
N TYR A 299 -0.93 8.62 14.68
CA TYR A 299 -1.81 7.85 13.79
C TYR A 299 -2.67 6.84 14.55
N VAL A 300 -2.15 6.28 15.65
CA VAL A 300 -2.94 5.39 16.53
C VAL A 300 -4.09 6.18 17.18
N GLU A 301 -3.82 7.40 17.65
CA GLU A 301 -4.83 8.29 18.21
C GLU A 301 -5.82 8.76 17.14
N LEU A 302 -5.33 9.13 15.96
CA LEU A 302 -6.16 9.52 14.82
C LEU A 302 -7.09 8.37 14.40
N THR A 303 -6.60 7.13 14.38
CA THR A 303 -7.40 5.95 14.08
C THR A 303 -8.58 5.85 15.05
N LYS A 304 -8.32 5.88 16.36
CA LYS A 304 -9.38 5.82 17.39
C LYS A 304 -10.40 6.96 17.26
N LYS A 305 -9.93 8.18 16.98
CA LYS A 305 -10.82 9.33 16.77
C LYS A 305 -11.72 9.14 15.56
N ILE A 306 -11.17 8.64 14.45
CA ILE A 306 -11.93 8.40 13.23
C ILE A 306 -12.87 7.21 13.39
N GLU A 307 -12.48 6.19 14.16
CA GLU A 307 -13.34 5.06 14.49
C GLU A 307 -14.67 5.52 15.12
N GLU A 308 -14.62 6.44 16.09
CA GLU A 308 -15.84 7.02 16.67
C GLU A 308 -16.70 7.75 15.64
N LYS A 309 -16.07 8.45 14.68
CA LYS A 309 -16.78 9.08 13.55
C LYS A 309 -17.38 8.03 12.61
N LEU A 310 -16.66 6.95 12.30
CA LEU A 310 -17.15 5.89 11.40
C LEU A 310 -18.36 5.15 11.99
N LYS A 311 -18.44 5.00 13.32
CA LYS A 311 -19.59 4.39 14.01
C LYS A 311 -20.90 5.16 13.80
N THR A 312 -20.85 6.46 13.50
CA THR A 312 -22.07 7.25 13.28
C THR A 312 -22.74 6.94 11.94
N TYR A 313 -22.04 6.29 11.01
CA TYR A 313 -22.58 5.91 9.70
C TYR A 313 -23.11 4.47 9.72
N PRO A 314 -24.44 4.26 9.75
CA PRO A 314 -25.03 2.95 10.00
C PRO A 314 -24.80 1.92 8.87
N TRP A 315 -24.46 2.39 7.67
CA TRP A 315 -24.15 1.54 6.51
C TRP A 315 -22.67 1.10 6.48
N ILE A 316 -21.81 1.75 7.26
CA ILE A 316 -20.41 1.39 7.40
C ILE A 316 -20.32 0.17 8.32
N ASN A 317 -19.69 -0.90 7.85
CA ASN A 317 -19.48 -2.08 8.67
C ASN A 317 -18.30 -1.90 9.64
N PHE A 318 -18.52 -1.17 10.72
CA PHE A 318 -17.46 -0.75 11.61
C PHE A 318 -16.61 -1.90 12.20
N LYS A 319 -17.23 -3.04 12.54
CA LYS A 319 -16.56 -4.24 13.11
C LYS A 319 -15.29 -4.62 12.34
N ASP A 320 -15.39 -4.48 11.05
CA ASP A 320 -14.48 -5.04 10.10
C ASP A 320 -13.28 -4.10 9.81
N TYR A 321 -13.46 -2.79 10.03
CA TYR A 321 -12.39 -1.81 10.16
C TYR A 321 -11.57 -2.08 11.43
N VAL A 322 -12.24 -2.33 12.56
CA VAL A 322 -11.61 -2.68 13.84
C VAL A 322 -10.80 -3.96 13.74
N GLU A 323 -11.35 -5.02 13.12
CA GLU A 323 -10.59 -6.26 12.89
C GLU A 323 -9.32 -6.01 12.06
N GLY A 324 -9.41 -5.19 11.00
CA GLY A 324 -8.26 -4.83 10.17
C GLY A 324 -7.19 -4.04 10.94
N ALA A 325 -7.59 -3.01 11.68
CA ALA A 325 -6.68 -2.26 12.55
C ALA A 325 -6.05 -3.13 13.62
N GLY A 326 -6.83 -4.06 14.21
CA GLY A 326 -6.33 -5.02 15.20
C GLY A 326 -5.18 -5.89 14.66
N ILE A 327 -5.24 -6.29 13.39
CA ILE A 327 -4.14 -7.02 12.74
C ILE A 327 -2.90 -6.13 12.61
N VAL A 328 -3.06 -4.89 12.15
CA VAL A 328 -1.96 -3.94 11.97
C VAL A 328 -1.29 -3.63 13.31
N PHE A 329 -2.08 -3.33 14.35
CA PHE A 329 -1.57 -3.11 15.71
C PHE A 329 -0.88 -4.35 16.27
N SER A 330 -1.46 -5.54 16.10
CA SER A 330 -0.82 -6.77 16.53
C SER A 330 0.52 -7.00 15.84
N LYS A 331 0.64 -6.66 14.55
CA LYS A 331 1.89 -6.80 13.79
C LYS A 331 2.95 -5.80 14.21
N LEU A 332 2.55 -4.56 14.48
CA LEU A 332 3.43 -3.54 15.07
C LEU A 332 4.02 -4.04 16.39
N GLU A 333 3.18 -4.52 17.31
CA GLU A 333 3.61 -5.02 18.62
C GLU A 333 4.44 -6.31 18.53
N GLU A 334 4.15 -7.18 17.58
CA GLU A 334 4.99 -8.36 17.28
C GLU A 334 6.39 -7.94 16.86
N ARG A 335 6.51 -7.01 15.91
CA ARG A 335 7.79 -6.56 15.34
C ARG A 335 8.62 -5.76 16.35
N LYS A 336 8.00 -4.87 17.13
CA LYS A 336 8.65 -4.20 18.27
C LYS A 336 9.25 -5.20 19.25
N ARG A 337 8.45 -6.18 19.70
CA ARG A 337 8.93 -7.20 20.66
C ARG A 337 10.06 -8.03 20.08
N LYS A 338 10.01 -8.36 18.79
CA LYS A 338 11.09 -9.09 18.11
C LYS A 338 12.37 -8.27 18.09
N LEU A 339 12.31 -7.00 17.66
CA LEU A 339 13.46 -6.11 17.65
C LEU A 339 14.05 -5.92 19.05
N LEU A 340 13.21 -5.64 20.06
CA LEU A 340 13.66 -5.46 21.44
C LEU A 340 14.31 -6.70 22.06
N LYS A 341 13.91 -7.90 21.64
CA LYS A 341 14.62 -9.13 22.02
C LYS A 341 15.99 -9.20 21.35
N THR A 342 16.05 -8.89 20.06
CA THR A 342 17.30 -8.88 19.28
C THR A 342 18.31 -7.87 19.82
N VAL A 343 17.88 -6.66 20.19
CA VAL A 343 18.80 -5.61 20.67
C VAL A 343 19.25 -5.77 22.13
N LYS A 344 18.65 -6.71 22.87
CA LYS A 344 19.01 -7.05 24.27
C LYS A 344 19.81 -8.34 24.39
N SER A 345 19.85 -9.14 23.32
CA SER A 345 20.68 -10.35 23.24
C SER A 345 22.08 -9.96 22.79
#